data_AF-A0A8D8DVZ9-F1
#
_entry.id   AF-A0A8D8DVZ9-F1
#
_cell.length_a   1.000
_cell.length_b   1.000
_cell.length_c   1.000
_cell.angle_alpha   90.00
_cell.angle_beta   90.00
_cell.angle_gamma   90.00
#
_symmetry.space_group_name_H-M   'P 1'
#
loop_
_entity.id
_entity.type
_entity.pdbx_description
1 polymer ?
#
loop_
_entity_poly.entity_id
_entity_poly.type
_entity_poly.pdbx_seq_one_letter_code
_entity_poly.pdbx_strand_id
1 'polypeptide(L)'
;NGKITVIAGKIEEIELPEMVDVIISEPMGYMLYNERMLETYLHGKKWLKPEGKMFPSRGDLHVAPFTDEALYMEQYNKANFWMQSEFHGVNLVSLRDAAMKEYFRQPIVDTFDIRICMAKSIRHTTNFLTADEKDLHRIAIDVEFHILETGTCHGLAFWFDVEFAGSCSQIWLSTAPTESLTHWYQVRCLLQTPIFVKQGQVLSGKVVLAANQRQSYDVEIDMKLEGTMITSCNTLDLKNPYFRYTGAPVPAPPGSNTTSPSEAYWGQLDAQGARNAVNLVNGITVNGLGEVDMSIINSNMMPMGNQPNIHPGLISSTGRQQSQQQQVTPSQQLTMNPTIACAATSTQNVAQQQLIGGAISPSLFTTPTQQIINSHHAQPIHGGQFY
;
A
#
# COMPACT_ATOMS: atom_id res chain seq x y z
N ASN A 1 19.49 -28.02 33.63
CA ASN A 1 18.54 -27.95 32.49
C ASN A 1 17.18 -27.59 33.04
N GLY A 2 16.77 -26.32 32.98
CA GLY A 2 15.60 -25.87 33.75
C GLY A 2 15.43 -24.36 33.79
N LYS A 3 15.15 -23.76 32.64
CA LYS A 3 14.78 -22.33 32.53
C LYS A 3 13.66 -22.06 31.53
N ILE A 4 13.51 -22.92 30.51
CA ILE A 4 12.46 -22.85 29.50
C ILE A 4 11.81 -24.22 29.38
N THR A 5 10.49 -24.25 29.52
CA THR A 5 9.66 -25.45 29.32
C THR A 5 8.71 -25.15 28.16
N VAL A 6 8.74 -25.98 27.11
CA VAL A 6 7.84 -25.84 25.97
C VAL A 6 6.59 -26.67 26.23
N ILE A 7 5.43 -26.04 26.20
CA ILE A 7 4.12 -26.68 26.31
C ILE A 7 3.42 -26.49 24.97
N ALA A 8 3.15 -27.59 24.27
CA ALA A 8 2.50 -27.55 22.96
C ALA A 8 0.98 -27.58 23.12
N GLY A 9 0.30 -26.59 22.58
CA GLY A 9 -1.16 -26.48 22.58
C GLY A 9 -1.62 -25.04 22.45
N LYS A 10 -2.92 -24.83 22.27
CA LYS A 10 -3.49 -23.48 22.32
C LYS A 10 -3.58 -23.02 23.76
N ILE A 11 -3.37 -21.73 24.01
CA ILE A 11 -3.37 -21.16 25.36
C ILE A 11 -4.73 -21.36 26.07
N GLU A 12 -5.80 -21.48 25.29
CA GLU A 12 -7.15 -21.73 25.75
C GLU A 12 -7.35 -23.16 26.27
N GLU A 13 -6.54 -24.12 25.77
CA GLU A 13 -6.71 -25.56 25.97
C GLU A 13 -5.66 -26.18 26.90
N ILE A 14 -4.53 -25.50 27.13
CA ILE A 14 -3.46 -25.98 28.02
C ILE A 14 -3.70 -25.57 29.47
N GLU A 15 -2.98 -26.23 30.38
CA GLU A 15 -2.87 -25.88 31.80
C GLU A 15 -1.41 -25.61 32.18
N LEU A 16 -1.20 -24.60 33.03
CA LEU A 16 0.11 -24.30 33.60
C LEU A 16 0.21 -24.85 35.02
N PRO A 17 1.39 -25.35 35.44
CA PRO A 17 1.57 -25.88 36.80
C PRO A 17 1.58 -24.79 37.88
N GLU A 18 1.78 -23.53 37.51
CA GLU A 18 1.84 -22.39 38.42
C GLU A 18 1.38 -21.08 37.76
N MET A 19 1.04 -20.10 38.58
CA MET A 19 0.77 -18.72 38.14
C MET A 19 2.08 -18.03 37.76
N VAL A 20 2.03 -17.08 36.81
CA VAL A 20 3.20 -16.36 36.28
C VAL A 20 3.25 -14.91 36.75
N ASP A 21 4.46 -14.39 36.92
CA ASP A 21 4.69 -12.98 37.29
C ASP A 21 4.59 -12.04 36.07
N VAL A 22 4.93 -12.55 34.88
CA VAL A 22 4.93 -11.78 33.62
C VAL A 22 4.42 -12.64 32.48
N ILE A 23 3.55 -12.07 31.64
CA ILE A 23 3.18 -12.64 30.33
C ILE A 23 3.88 -11.81 29.25
N ILE A 24 4.63 -12.49 28.38
CA ILE A 24 5.29 -11.87 27.23
C ILE A 24 4.71 -12.45 25.94
N SER A 25 4.44 -11.59 24.96
CA SER A 25 4.02 -12.03 23.63
C SER A 25 4.32 -10.95 22.60
N GLU A 26 4.22 -11.32 21.33
CA GLU A 26 4.15 -10.41 20.20
C GLU A 26 2.81 -10.72 19.49
N PRO A 27 1.69 -10.13 19.97
CA PRO A 27 0.36 -10.43 19.44
C PRO A 27 -0.16 -9.39 18.44
N MET A 28 0.69 -8.49 17.95
CA MET A 28 0.25 -7.34 17.15
C MET A 28 0.10 -7.71 15.68
N GLY A 29 -1.06 -7.43 15.11
CA GLY A 29 -1.28 -7.51 13.65
C GLY A 29 -1.33 -6.13 12.99
N TYR A 30 -1.69 -6.10 11.70
CA TYR A 30 -2.08 -4.85 11.04
C TYR A 30 -3.13 -4.08 11.84
N MET A 31 -2.98 -2.75 11.87
CA MET A 31 -3.82 -1.87 12.71
C MET A 31 -3.87 -2.32 14.17
N LEU A 32 -2.79 -2.89 14.71
CA LEU A 32 -2.66 -3.49 16.06
C LEU A 32 -3.49 -4.78 16.27
N TYR A 33 -4.71 -4.84 15.75
CA TYR A 33 -5.71 -5.83 16.12
C TYR A 33 -5.87 -7.01 15.15
N ASN A 34 -5.41 -6.91 13.90
CA ASN A 34 -5.57 -8.00 12.92
C ASN A 34 -5.02 -9.34 13.45
N GLU A 35 -5.50 -10.45 12.90
CA GLU A 35 -5.24 -11.83 13.37
C GLU A 35 -5.91 -12.21 14.69
N ARG A 36 -6.45 -11.22 15.42
CA ARG A 36 -7.16 -11.40 16.70
C ARG A 36 -6.32 -12.09 17.78
N MET A 37 -4.99 -12.09 17.64
CA MET A 37 -4.07 -12.72 18.60
C MET A 37 -4.07 -12.01 19.97
N LEU A 38 -4.49 -10.74 20.02
CA LEU A 38 -4.70 -10.02 21.28
C LEU A 38 -5.77 -10.68 22.17
N GLU A 39 -6.75 -11.41 21.62
CA GLU A 39 -7.74 -12.15 22.42
C GLU A 39 -7.06 -13.27 23.22
N THR A 40 -6.27 -14.10 22.52
CA THR A 40 -5.40 -15.14 23.10
C THR A 40 -4.42 -14.54 24.12
N TYR A 41 -3.87 -13.36 23.85
CA TYR A 41 -2.98 -12.67 24.78
C TYR A 41 -3.68 -12.26 26.08
N LEU A 42 -4.89 -11.68 25.98
CA LEU A 42 -5.70 -11.32 27.14
C LEU A 42 -6.20 -12.56 27.90
N HIS A 43 -6.51 -13.65 27.20
CA HIS A 43 -6.90 -14.93 27.81
C HIS A 43 -5.81 -15.49 28.71
N GLY A 44 -4.53 -15.29 28.33
CA GLY A 44 -3.38 -15.68 29.13
C GLY A 44 -3.38 -15.11 30.55
N LYS A 45 -4.09 -13.99 30.81
CA LYS A 45 -4.21 -13.39 32.15
C LYS A 45 -4.81 -14.32 33.20
N LYS A 46 -5.50 -15.40 32.81
CA LYS A 46 -5.98 -16.42 33.76
C LYS A 46 -4.87 -17.02 34.63
N TRP A 47 -3.61 -16.96 34.19
CA TRP A 47 -2.44 -17.37 34.98
C TRP A 47 -1.60 -16.23 35.53
N LEU A 48 -1.97 -14.97 35.28
CA LEU A 48 -1.20 -13.83 35.78
C LEU A 48 -1.47 -13.64 37.27
N LYS A 49 -0.41 -13.56 38.09
CA LYS A 49 -0.54 -13.23 39.52
C LYS A 49 -1.10 -11.80 39.71
N PRO A 50 -1.71 -11.49 40.87
CA PRO A 50 -1.94 -10.11 41.27
C PRO A 50 -0.63 -9.30 41.21
N GLU A 51 -0.68 -8.06 40.71
CA GLU A 51 0.50 -7.21 40.42
C GLU A 51 1.44 -7.75 39.33
N GLY A 52 1.06 -8.82 38.62
CA GLY A 52 1.80 -9.32 37.48
C GLY A 52 1.82 -8.32 36.31
N LYS A 53 2.80 -8.45 35.42
CA LYS A 53 2.98 -7.57 34.27
C LYS A 53 2.68 -8.26 32.94
N MET A 54 2.31 -7.46 31.96
CA MET A 54 2.15 -7.90 30.57
C MET A 54 3.10 -7.10 29.70
N PHE A 55 3.83 -7.77 28.80
CA PHE A 55 4.69 -7.18 27.78
C PHE A 55 4.26 -7.65 26.38
N PRO A 56 3.74 -6.76 25.53
CA PRO A 56 3.48 -5.34 25.79
C PRO A 56 2.42 -5.09 26.87
N SER A 57 2.47 -3.93 27.53
CA SER A 57 1.54 -3.52 28.60
C SER A 57 0.35 -2.73 28.05
N ARG A 58 0.58 -1.97 26.97
CA ARG A 58 -0.41 -1.10 26.34
C ARG A 58 -0.16 -1.02 24.84
N GLY A 59 -1.23 -0.93 24.07
CA GLY A 59 -1.18 -0.61 22.65
C GLY A 59 -1.93 0.68 22.35
N ASP A 60 -1.31 1.55 21.57
CA ASP A 60 -1.84 2.84 21.13
C ASP A 60 -2.05 2.76 19.61
N LEU A 61 -3.31 2.69 19.14
CA LEU A 61 -3.66 2.79 17.72
C LEU A 61 -3.84 4.27 17.35
N HIS A 62 -3.06 4.73 16.39
CA HIS A 62 -3.14 6.08 15.85
C HIS A 62 -3.96 6.11 14.56
N VAL A 63 -4.75 7.16 14.40
CA VAL A 63 -5.61 7.40 13.22
C VAL A 63 -5.40 8.84 12.75
N ALA A 64 -5.12 9.06 11.47
CA ALA A 64 -5.00 10.41 10.90
C ALA A 64 -5.63 10.50 9.49
N PRO A 65 -6.32 11.59 9.14
CA PRO A 65 -6.79 11.82 7.78
C PRO A 65 -5.61 12.11 6.85
N PHE A 66 -5.65 11.58 5.63
CA PHE A 66 -4.59 11.79 4.65
C PHE A 66 -5.10 12.25 3.28
N THR A 67 -4.19 12.84 2.50
CA THR A 67 -4.36 13.14 1.08
C THR A 67 -3.40 12.31 0.22
N ASP A 68 -3.93 11.49 -0.70
CA ASP A 68 -3.12 10.77 -1.69
C ASP A 68 -3.97 10.48 -2.93
N GLU A 69 -3.99 11.45 -3.85
CA GLU A 69 -4.71 11.38 -5.12
C GLU A 69 -4.22 10.20 -5.98
N ALA A 70 -2.90 9.94 -5.97
CA ALA A 70 -2.31 8.88 -6.79
C ALA A 70 -2.79 7.51 -6.33
N LEU A 71 -2.84 7.26 -5.02
CA LEU A 71 -3.40 6.03 -4.45
C LEU A 71 -4.89 5.88 -4.78
N TYR A 72 -5.68 6.94 -4.59
CA TYR A 72 -7.11 6.91 -4.87
C TYR A 72 -7.38 6.58 -6.35
N MET A 73 -6.68 7.26 -7.26
CA MET A 73 -6.78 7.03 -8.70
C MET A 73 -6.26 5.66 -9.11
N GLU A 74 -5.26 5.10 -8.43
CA GLU A 74 -4.81 3.71 -8.65
C GLU A 74 -5.95 2.72 -8.42
N GLN A 75 -6.67 2.81 -7.29
CA GLN A 75 -7.78 1.90 -6.99
C GLN A 75 -8.96 2.12 -7.95
N TYR A 76 -9.28 3.39 -8.24
CA TYR A 76 -10.30 3.75 -9.21
C TYR A 76 -10.00 3.18 -10.60
N ASN A 77 -8.73 3.25 -11.04
CA ASN A 77 -8.31 2.78 -12.36
C ASN A 77 -8.30 1.26 -12.48
N LYS A 78 -8.09 0.49 -11.39
CA LYS A 78 -8.25 -0.97 -11.42
C LYS A 78 -9.67 -1.39 -11.83
N ALA A 79 -10.68 -0.63 -11.40
CA ALA A 79 -12.07 -0.88 -11.78
C ALA A 79 -12.33 -0.65 -13.28
N ASN A 80 -11.50 0.11 -13.99
CA ASN A 80 -11.66 0.36 -15.42
C ASN A 80 -11.39 -0.87 -16.29
N PHE A 81 -10.73 -1.92 -15.77
CA PHE A 81 -10.69 -3.21 -16.46
C PHE A 81 -12.09 -3.72 -16.80
N TRP A 82 -13.06 -3.51 -15.90
CA TRP A 82 -14.43 -3.96 -16.06
C TRP A 82 -15.24 -3.07 -17.01
N MET A 83 -14.71 -1.93 -17.45
CA MET A 83 -15.32 -1.03 -18.44
C MET A 83 -15.13 -1.53 -19.87
N GLN A 84 -15.36 -2.82 -20.11
CA GLN A 84 -15.17 -3.48 -21.39
C GLN A 84 -16.49 -4.08 -21.87
N SER A 85 -17.01 -3.58 -22.98
CA SER A 85 -18.26 -4.06 -23.59
C SER A 85 -18.12 -5.35 -24.37
N GLU A 86 -16.89 -5.73 -24.73
CA GLU A 86 -16.60 -6.88 -25.60
C GLU A 86 -15.28 -7.57 -25.21
N PHE A 87 -15.14 -7.96 -23.94
CA PHE A 87 -14.01 -8.77 -23.49
C PHE A 87 -14.20 -10.21 -23.96
N HIS A 88 -13.49 -10.60 -25.02
CA HIS A 88 -13.64 -11.91 -25.67
C HIS A 88 -15.11 -12.25 -26.02
N GLY A 89 -15.88 -11.25 -26.46
CA GLY A 89 -17.30 -11.40 -26.79
C GLY A 89 -18.27 -11.32 -25.59
N VAL A 90 -17.78 -10.98 -24.39
CA VAL A 90 -18.60 -10.82 -23.18
C VAL A 90 -18.55 -9.37 -22.68
N ASN A 91 -19.71 -8.81 -22.33
CA ASN A 91 -19.81 -7.47 -21.76
C ASN A 91 -19.64 -7.50 -20.24
N LEU A 92 -18.56 -6.89 -19.73
CA LEU A 92 -18.21 -6.86 -18.30
C LEU A 92 -18.68 -5.61 -17.57
N VAL A 93 -19.22 -4.60 -18.28
CA VAL A 93 -19.54 -3.26 -17.73
C VAL A 93 -20.46 -3.35 -16.52
N SER A 94 -21.39 -4.32 -16.51
CA SER A 94 -22.32 -4.53 -15.39
C SER A 94 -21.64 -4.89 -14.05
N LEU A 95 -20.40 -5.37 -14.07
CA LEU A 95 -19.64 -5.76 -12.88
C LEU A 95 -18.76 -4.63 -12.32
N ARG A 96 -18.64 -3.51 -13.04
CA ARG A 96 -17.73 -2.41 -12.67
C ARG A 96 -17.99 -1.86 -11.27
N ASP A 97 -19.25 -1.64 -10.90
CA ASP A 97 -19.57 -1.05 -9.59
C ASP A 97 -19.30 -2.04 -8.45
N ALA A 98 -19.51 -3.34 -8.69
CA ALA A 98 -19.13 -4.39 -7.74
C ALA A 98 -17.61 -4.46 -7.57
N ALA A 99 -16.85 -4.39 -8.66
CA ALA A 99 -15.40 -4.37 -8.62
C ALA A 99 -14.85 -3.11 -7.94
N MET A 100 -15.41 -1.94 -8.24
CA MET A 100 -15.06 -0.68 -7.58
C MET A 100 -15.26 -0.79 -6.07
N LYS A 101 -16.42 -1.31 -5.65
CA LYS A 101 -16.69 -1.56 -4.23
C LYS A 101 -15.62 -2.49 -3.66
N GLU A 102 -15.33 -3.62 -4.29
CA GLU A 102 -14.32 -4.57 -3.82
C GLU A 102 -12.92 -3.95 -3.66
N TYR A 103 -12.43 -3.18 -4.63
CA TYR A 103 -11.12 -2.52 -4.52
C TYR A 103 -11.06 -1.50 -3.37
N PHE A 104 -12.13 -0.72 -3.18
CA PHE A 104 -12.21 0.24 -2.08
C PHE A 104 -12.43 -0.42 -0.70
N ARG A 105 -12.82 -1.70 -0.66
CA ARG A 105 -12.91 -2.48 0.58
C ARG A 105 -11.55 -3.02 1.05
N GLN A 106 -10.49 -2.93 0.24
CA GLN A 106 -9.16 -3.41 0.63
C GLN A 106 -8.39 -2.33 1.41
N PRO A 107 -8.02 -2.58 2.68
CA PRO A 107 -7.02 -1.74 3.34
C PRO A 107 -5.68 -1.84 2.61
N ILE A 108 -5.03 -0.71 2.42
CA ILE A 108 -3.75 -0.63 1.69
C ILE A 108 -2.62 -0.74 2.71
N VAL A 109 -1.76 -1.75 2.55
CA VAL A 109 -0.59 -1.95 3.41
C VAL A 109 0.65 -1.48 2.66
N ASP A 110 1.18 -0.35 3.08
CA ASP A 110 2.44 0.24 2.62
C ASP A 110 2.94 1.32 3.60
N THR A 111 3.96 2.07 3.19
CA THR A 111 4.45 3.22 3.95
C THR A 111 4.31 4.50 3.12
N PHE A 112 4.28 5.63 3.80
CA PHE A 112 4.01 6.94 3.21
C PHE A 112 4.75 8.05 3.97
N ASP A 113 4.88 9.21 3.32
CA ASP A 113 5.53 10.37 3.92
C ASP A 113 4.53 11.05 4.85
N ILE A 114 4.90 11.27 6.11
CA ILE A 114 4.00 11.85 7.14
C ILE A 114 3.34 13.17 6.70
N ARG A 115 3.94 13.92 5.76
CA ARG A 115 3.37 15.16 5.23
C ARG A 115 2.05 14.97 4.46
N ILE A 116 1.66 13.73 4.10
CA ILE A 116 0.31 13.51 3.56
C ILE A 116 -0.79 13.59 4.63
N CYS A 117 -0.44 13.51 5.91
CA CYS A 117 -1.41 13.60 7.00
C CYS A 117 -1.90 15.05 7.16
N MET A 118 -3.21 15.23 7.03
CA MET A 118 -3.84 16.56 7.00
C MET A 118 -4.16 17.10 8.40
N ALA A 119 -3.99 16.28 9.45
CA ALA A 119 -4.22 16.64 10.84
C ALA A 119 -3.32 15.80 11.76
N LYS A 120 -3.23 16.21 13.04
CA LYS A 120 -2.62 15.38 14.09
C LYS A 120 -3.42 14.08 14.25
N SER A 121 -2.73 12.99 14.53
CA SER A 121 -3.38 11.70 14.77
C SER A 121 -4.20 11.72 16.07
N ILE A 122 -5.36 11.10 16.06
CA ILE A 122 -6.10 10.70 17.26
C ILE A 122 -5.55 9.35 17.71
N ARG A 123 -5.43 9.17 19.03
CA ARG A 123 -4.91 7.95 19.65
C ARG A 123 -6.01 7.21 20.40
N HIS A 124 -6.19 5.94 20.08
CA HIS A 124 -7.03 5.01 20.82
C HIS A 124 -6.13 4.03 21.59
N THR A 125 -6.31 3.96 22.91
CA THR A 125 -5.42 3.23 23.81
C THR A 125 -6.11 2.02 24.42
N THR A 126 -5.47 0.86 24.30
CA THR A 126 -5.89 -0.39 24.93
C THR A 126 -4.85 -0.79 25.97
N ASN A 127 -5.24 -0.78 27.24
CA ASN A 127 -4.40 -1.27 28.34
C ASN A 127 -4.64 -2.78 28.51
N PHE A 128 -3.63 -3.60 28.20
CA PHE A 128 -3.79 -5.05 28.18
C PHE A 128 -3.96 -5.66 29.57
N LEU A 129 -3.45 -5.00 30.63
CA LEU A 129 -3.71 -5.44 32.01
C LEU A 129 -5.21 -5.38 32.33
N THR A 130 -5.89 -4.31 31.92
CA THR A 130 -7.28 -4.05 32.32
C THR A 130 -8.33 -4.49 31.30
N ALA A 131 -7.98 -4.60 30.01
CA ALA A 131 -8.92 -4.95 28.95
C ALA A 131 -9.40 -6.40 29.07
N ASP A 132 -10.69 -6.64 28.85
CA ASP A 132 -11.26 -7.98 28.68
C ASP A 132 -11.24 -8.40 27.20
N GLU A 133 -11.25 -9.71 26.93
CA GLU A 133 -11.32 -10.26 25.57
C GLU A 133 -12.50 -9.69 24.77
N LYS A 134 -13.67 -9.59 25.42
CA LYS A 134 -14.91 -9.03 24.83
C LYS A 134 -14.76 -7.58 24.38
N ASP A 135 -13.84 -6.81 24.97
CA ASP A 135 -13.63 -5.41 24.63
C ASP A 135 -13.01 -5.28 23.23
N LEU A 136 -12.33 -6.34 22.77
CA LEU A 136 -11.72 -6.39 21.44
C LEU A 136 -12.74 -6.79 20.35
N HIS A 137 -13.89 -7.37 20.69
CA HIS A 137 -14.86 -7.82 19.67
C HIS A 137 -15.49 -6.67 18.87
N ARG A 138 -15.61 -5.49 19.48
CA ARG A 138 -16.14 -4.31 18.80
C ARG A 138 -15.51 -3.03 19.34
N ILE A 139 -14.44 -2.61 18.70
CA ILE A 139 -13.68 -1.42 19.08
C ILE A 139 -14.26 -0.22 18.34
N ALA A 140 -14.76 0.76 19.09
CA ALA A 140 -15.34 1.98 18.55
C ALA A 140 -14.48 3.19 18.93
N ILE A 141 -14.03 3.93 17.92
CA ILE A 141 -13.11 5.07 18.06
C ILE A 141 -13.82 6.29 17.47
N ASP A 142 -14.25 7.19 18.34
CA ASP A 142 -14.75 8.50 17.90
C ASP A 142 -13.54 9.40 17.56
N VAL A 143 -13.59 10.06 16.41
CA VAL A 143 -12.48 10.87 15.90
C VAL A 143 -12.94 12.29 15.62
N GLU A 144 -12.09 13.25 15.97
CA GLU A 144 -12.28 14.67 15.67
C GLU A 144 -10.94 15.28 15.24
N PHE A 145 -10.83 15.68 13.99
CA PHE A 145 -9.60 16.19 13.40
C PHE A 145 -9.72 17.68 13.09
N HIS A 146 -8.84 18.49 13.69
CA HIS A 146 -8.63 19.87 13.27
C HIS A 146 -7.69 19.89 12.06
N ILE A 147 -8.23 20.28 10.90
CA ILE A 147 -7.51 20.23 9.62
C ILE A 147 -6.41 21.31 9.60
N LEU A 148 -5.18 20.88 9.36
CA LEU A 148 -3.98 21.72 9.31
C LEU A 148 -3.68 22.24 7.90
N GLU A 149 -4.12 21.52 6.87
CA GLU A 149 -3.85 21.84 5.47
C GLU A 149 -5.11 21.71 4.61
N THR A 150 -5.30 22.64 3.68
CA THR A 150 -6.44 22.59 2.74
C THR A 150 -6.17 21.57 1.64
N GLY A 151 -7.13 20.70 1.35
CA GLY A 151 -7.00 19.70 0.29
C GLY A 151 -8.13 18.69 0.30
N THR A 152 -7.94 17.61 -0.45
CA THR A 152 -8.90 16.51 -0.53
C THR A 152 -8.49 15.38 0.42
N CYS A 153 -9.31 15.12 1.43
CA CYS A 153 -9.14 13.97 2.32
C CYS A 153 -9.61 12.70 1.60
N HIS A 154 -8.67 11.81 1.33
CA HIS A 154 -8.89 10.58 0.59
C HIS A 154 -9.20 9.37 1.49
N GLY A 155 -8.86 9.45 2.78
CA GLY A 155 -8.94 8.31 3.68
C GLY A 155 -8.39 8.59 5.06
N LEU A 156 -8.33 7.52 5.87
CA LEU A 156 -7.67 7.48 7.17
C LEU A 156 -6.46 6.55 7.13
N ALA A 157 -5.35 7.00 7.69
CA ALA A 157 -4.12 6.25 7.88
C ALA A 157 -4.01 5.78 9.33
N PHE A 158 -3.45 4.59 9.50
CA PHE A 158 -3.37 3.87 10.76
C PHE A 158 -1.95 3.35 10.99
N TRP A 159 -1.47 3.50 12.21
CA TRP A 159 -0.25 2.89 12.73
C TRP A 159 -0.43 2.66 14.23
N PHE A 160 0.47 1.92 14.86
CA PHE A 160 0.39 1.66 16.28
C PHE A 160 1.74 1.73 16.99
N ASP A 161 1.67 2.02 18.27
CA ASP A 161 2.78 1.92 19.20
C ASP A 161 2.41 0.93 20.31
N VAL A 162 3.37 0.18 20.82
CA VAL A 162 3.18 -0.63 22.03
C VAL A 162 4.23 -0.27 23.08
N GLU A 163 3.76 -0.18 24.31
CA GLU A 163 4.55 0.17 25.49
C GLU A 163 4.90 -1.10 26.28
N PHE A 164 6.16 -1.22 26.69
CA PHE A 164 6.66 -2.19 27.65
C PHE A 164 6.95 -1.49 28.98
N ALA A 165 5.99 -1.51 29.90
CA ALA A 165 6.06 -0.81 31.18
C ALA A 165 6.86 -1.61 32.23
N GLY A 166 8.18 -1.61 32.08
CA GLY A 166 9.11 -2.21 33.03
C GLY A 166 9.11 -1.51 34.39
N SER A 167 9.67 -2.16 35.41
CA SER A 167 9.76 -1.54 36.75
C SER A 167 10.84 -0.45 36.83
N CYS A 168 11.83 -0.49 35.93
CA CYS A 168 12.96 0.43 35.92
C CYS A 168 12.95 1.40 34.72
N SER A 169 12.26 1.02 33.64
CA SER A 169 12.21 1.78 32.40
C SER A 169 10.95 1.46 31.62
N GLN A 170 10.57 2.40 30.76
CA GLN A 170 9.49 2.28 29.80
C GLN A 170 10.09 2.25 28.40
N ILE A 171 9.81 1.18 27.65
CA ILE A 171 10.33 1.00 26.29
C ILE A 171 9.16 1.00 25.32
N TRP A 172 9.39 1.54 24.12
CA TRP A 172 8.38 1.67 23.08
C TRP A 172 8.84 0.97 21.81
N LEU A 173 7.91 0.22 21.21
CA LEU A 173 8.01 -0.21 19.82
C LEU A 173 6.96 0.58 19.05
N SER A 174 7.41 1.36 18.06
CA SER A 174 6.54 2.20 17.24
C SER A 174 6.55 1.72 15.79
N THR A 175 5.39 1.78 15.16
CA THR A 175 5.21 1.57 13.71
C THR A 175 4.83 2.87 12.99
N ALA A 176 5.04 4.02 13.64
CA ALA A 176 4.73 5.31 13.05
C ALA A 176 5.50 5.55 11.74
N PRO A 177 4.93 6.25 10.75
CA PRO A 177 5.60 6.57 9.49
C PRO A 177 6.80 7.54 9.67
N THR A 178 7.00 8.07 10.88
CA THR A 178 8.17 8.87 11.26
C THR A 178 9.35 8.03 11.76
N GLU A 179 9.11 6.74 12.03
CA GLU A 179 10.12 5.81 12.54
C GLU A 179 10.68 4.91 11.43
N SER A 180 11.70 4.14 11.78
CA SER A 180 12.24 3.13 10.87
C SER A 180 11.17 2.11 10.49
N LEU A 181 11.12 1.75 9.21
CA LEU A 181 10.11 0.86 8.67
C LEU A 181 10.14 -0.53 9.34
N THR A 182 8.96 -1.04 9.70
CA THR A 182 8.76 -2.38 10.24
C THR A 182 7.96 -3.25 9.26
N HIS A 183 7.89 -4.56 9.52
CA HIS A 183 7.12 -5.48 8.67
C HIS A 183 5.59 -5.29 8.77
N TRP A 184 5.12 -4.55 9.78
CA TRP A 184 3.71 -4.15 9.88
C TRP A 184 3.34 -3.01 8.94
N TYR A 185 4.32 -2.25 8.45
CA TYR A 185 4.11 -1.03 7.66
C TYR A 185 3.11 -0.09 8.36
N GLN A 186 2.35 0.67 7.57
CA GLN A 186 1.16 1.37 8.00
C GLN A 186 -0.03 0.87 7.15
N VAL A 187 -1.23 1.19 7.60
CA VAL A 187 -2.46 0.81 6.88
C VAL A 187 -3.23 2.05 6.48
N ARG A 188 -3.69 2.13 5.24
CA ARG A 188 -4.51 3.23 4.73
C ARG A 188 -5.85 2.72 4.23
N CYS A 189 -6.93 3.30 4.75
CA CYS A 189 -8.29 2.99 4.36
C CYS A 189 -8.87 4.17 3.59
N LEU A 190 -9.22 3.96 2.33
CA LEU A 190 -9.82 5.01 1.49
C LEU A 190 -11.28 5.26 1.89
N LEU A 191 -11.72 6.51 1.75
CA LEU A 191 -13.13 6.86 1.72
C LEU A 191 -13.69 6.52 0.32
N GLN A 192 -14.97 6.14 0.25
CA GLN A 192 -15.61 5.91 -1.04
C GLN A 192 -15.77 7.22 -1.84
N THR A 193 -15.99 8.34 -1.15
CA THR A 193 -16.04 9.67 -1.77
C THR A 193 -15.10 10.60 -0.99
N PRO A 194 -14.00 11.07 -1.59
CA PRO A 194 -13.09 11.98 -0.92
C PRO A 194 -13.78 13.27 -0.48
N ILE A 195 -13.36 13.81 0.66
CA ILE A 195 -13.95 15.01 1.25
C ILE A 195 -12.99 16.17 1.06
N PHE A 196 -13.39 17.21 0.33
CA PHE A 196 -12.62 18.45 0.27
C PHE A 196 -12.75 19.19 1.61
N VAL A 197 -11.61 19.48 2.24
CA VAL A 197 -11.52 20.15 3.53
C VAL A 197 -10.62 21.38 3.44
N LYS A 198 -10.94 22.42 4.20
CA LYS A 198 -10.14 23.63 4.36
C LYS A 198 -9.42 23.62 5.70
N GLN A 199 -8.23 24.21 5.71
CA GLN A 199 -7.49 24.48 6.94
C GLN A 199 -8.39 25.20 7.97
N GLY A 200 -8.36 24.73 9.21
CA GLY A 200 -9.17 25.24 10.32
C GLY A 200 -10.56 24.61 10.44
N GLN A 201 -11.02 23.82 9.45
CA GLN A 201 -12.26 23.05 9.60
C GLN A 201 -12.07 21.83 10.49
N VAL A 202 -13.18 21.29 10.98
CA VAL A 202 -13.23 20.08 11.79
C VAL A 202 -13.83 18.95 10.97
N LEU A 203 -13.07 17.86 10.83
CA LEU A 203 -13.52 16.60 10.24
C LEU A 203 -13.74 15.62 11.39
N SER A 204 -15.00 15.27 11.68
CA SER A 204 -15.37 14.38 12.77
C SER A 204 -15.88 13.05 12.21
N GLY A 205 -15.97 12.02 13.06
CA GLY A 205 -16.45 10.74 12.60
C GLY A 205 -16.29 9.62 13.61
N LYS A 206 -16.46 8.41 13.11
CA LYS A 206 -16.32 7.18 13.87
C LYS A 206 -15.61 6.12 13.05
N VAL A 207 -14.68 5.42 13.68
CA VAL A 207 -14.05 4.20 13.17
C VAL A 207 -14.48 3.04 14.05
N VAL A 208 -15.04 1.99 13.46
CA VAL A 208 -15.43 0.77 14.17
C VAL A 208 -14.67 -0.40 13.59
N LEU A 209 -13.97 -1.16 14.44
CA LEU A 209 -13.43 -2.46 14.10
C LEU A 209 -14.35 -3.51 14.72
N ALA A 210 -15.07 -4.26 13.90
CA ALA A 210 -15.95 -5.34 14.34
C ALA A 210 -15.30 -6.70 14.03
N ALA A 211 -15.03 -7.50 15.06
CA ALA A 211 -14.39 -8.79 14.90
C ALA A 211 -15.26 -9.74 14.06
N ASN A 212 -14.63 -10.42 13.11
CA ASN A 212 -15.29 -11.38 12.23
C ASN A 212 -14.78 -12.82 12.45
N GLN A 213 -15.46 -13.79 11.84
CA GLN A 213 -15.18 -15.22 12.00
C GLN A 213 -13.89 -15.68 11.28
N ARG A 214 -13.22 -14.80 10.53
CA ARG A 214 -12.02 -15.11 9.73
C ARG A 214 -10.72 -14.66 10.41
N GLN A 215 -10.73 -14.54 11.74
CA GLN A 215 -9.60 -14.05 12.55
C GLN A 215 -9.15 -12.65 12.13
N SER A 216 -10.11 -11.75 11.87
CA SER A 216 -9.84 -10.38 11.44
C SER A 216 -11.02 -9.47 11.81
N TYR A 217 -11.05 -8.26 11.25
CA TYR A 217 -12.05 -7.23 11.52
C TYR A 217 -12.67 -6.70 10.23
N ASP A 218 -13.98 -6.44 10.30
CA ASP A 218 -14.64 -5.54 9.37
C ASP A 218 -14.46 -4.11 9.91
N VAL A 219 -13.90 -3.22 9.09
CA VAL A 219 -13.60 -1.83 9.48
C VAL A 219 -14.64 -0.91 8.88
N GLU A 220 -15.44 -0.25 9.71
CA GLU A 220 -16.42 0.75 9.29
C GLU A 220 -15.86 2.14 9.59
N ILE A 221 -15.87 3.02 8.59
CA ILE A 221 -15.42 4.41 8.71
C ILE A 221 -16.57 5.30 8.29
N ASP A 222 -16.98 6.20 9.18
CA ASP A 222 -17.97 7.24 8.91
C ASP A 222 -17.36 8.60 9.21
N MET A 223 -17.26 9.47 8.21
CA MET A 223 -16.66 10.80 8.33
C MET A 223 -17.63 11.89 7.91
N LYS A 224 -17.59 13.02 8.62
CA LYS A 224 -18.43 14.20 8.39
C LYS A 224 -17.61 15.47 8.52
N LEU A 225 -17.79 16.38 7.58
CA LEU A 225 -17.24 17.73 7.68
C LEU A 225 -18.20 18.61 8.49
N GLU A 226 -17.76 19.04 9.67
CA GLU A 226 -18.61 19.77 10.60
C GLU A 226 -19.12 21.10 10.04
N GLY A 227 -20.38 21.43 10.36
CA GLY A 227 -21.07 22.60 9.81
C GLY A 227 -21.54 22.44 8.35
N THR A 228 -21.43 21.25 7.76
CA THR A 228 -21.90 20.95 6.40
C THR A 228 -22.74 19.66 6.34
N MET A 229 -23.34 19.39 5.18
CA MET A 229 -24.01 18.10 4.88
C MET A 229 -23.06 17.07 4.25
N ILE A 230 -21.76 17.38 4.15
CA ILE A 230 -20.78 16.53 3.48
C ILE A 230 -20.38 15.40 4.43
N THR A 231 -20.66 14.18 4.00
CA THR A 231 -20.29 12.94 4.69
C THR A 231 -19.72 11.95 3.70
N SER A 232 -18.81 11.10 4.13
CA SER A 232 -18.41 9.89 3.40
C SER A 232 -18.25 8.74 4.36
N CYS A 233 -18.67 7.57 3.92
CA CYS A 233 -18.47 6.32 4.64
C CYS A 233 -17.69 5.32 3.78
N ASN A 234 -17.15 4.30 4.41
CA ASN A 234 -16.69 3.09 3.76
C ASN A 234 -16.68 1.91 4.75
N THR A 235 -16.75 0.69 4.23
CA THR A 235 -16.58 -0.53 5.01
C THR A 235 -15.46 -1.34 4.37
N LEU A 236 -14.43 -1.72 5.11
CA LEU A 236 -13.27 -2.44 4.60
C LEU A 236 -13.14 -3.81 5.26
N ASP A 237 -12.49 -4.74 4.57
CA ASP A 237 -12.20 -6.09 5.06
C ASP A 237 -10.71 -6.21 5.40
N LEU A 238 -10.36 -6.19 6.69
CA LEU A 238 -8.98 -6.29 7.13
C LEU A 238 -8.37 -7.67 6.86
N LYS A 239 -9.18 -8.67 6.50
CA LYS A 239 -8.70 -9.99 6.06
C LYS A 239 -8.17 -9.97 4.62
N ASN A 240 -8.57 -8.99 3.82
CA ASN A 240 -8.20 -8.88 2.41
C ASN A 240 -7.43 -7.57 2.11
N PRO A 241 -6.24 -7.36 2.73
CA PRO A 241 -5.44 -6.18 2.45
C PRO A 241 -4.80 -6.24 1.06
N TYR A 242 -4.60 -5.07 0.47
CA TYR A 242 -3.78 -4.91 -0.73
C TYR A 242 -2.37 -4.44 -0.33
N PHE A 243 -1.39 -5.33 -0.51
CA PHE A 243 0.01 -5.02 -0.29
C PHE A 243 0.56 -4.19 -1.45
N ARG A 244 0.92 -2.94 -1.17
CA ARG A 244 1.35 -1.96 -2.18
C ARG A 244 2.83 -1.61 -2.10
N TYR A 245 3.52 -1.96 -1.01
CA TYR A 245 4.93 -1.65 -0.86
C TYR A 245 5.80 -2.32 -1.93
N THR A 246 6.65 -1.54 -2.60
CA THR A 246 7.52 -2.01 -3.70
C THR A 246 9.01 -2.00 -3.35
N GLY A 247 9.39 -1.59 -2.14
CA GLY A 247 10.80 -1.35 -1.79
C GLY A 247 11.34 0.01 -2.22
N ALA A 248 10.60 0.75 -3.06
CA ALA A 248 11.01 2.07 -3.52
C ALA A 248 10.99 3.09 -2.36
N PRO A 249 11.90 4.09 -2.35
CA PRO A 249 11.83 5.20 -1.42
C PRO A 249 10.50 5.91 -1.55
N VAL A 250 9.90 6.27 -0.41
CA VAL A 250 8.65 7.00 -0.37
C VAL A 250 8.89 8.43 -0.86
N PRO A 251 8.21 8.88 -1.94
CA PRO A 251 8.34 10.24 -2.41
C PRO A 251 7.61 11.21 -1.48
N ALA A 252 8.22 12.38 -1.28
CA ALA A 252 7.56 13.51 -0.64
C ALA A 252 6.32 13.94 -1.44
N PRO A 253 5.28 14.50 -0.80
CA PRO A 253 4.16 15.10 -1.52
C PRO A 253 4.64 16.22 -2.46
N PRO A 254 3.97 16.45 -3.61
CA PRO A 254 4.29 17.57 -4.49
C PRO A 254 4.28 18.90 -3.74
N GLY A 255 5.28 19.74 -3.99
CA GLY A 255 5.40 21.05 -3.36
C GLY A 255 6.09 21.06 -1.98
N SER A 256 6.46 19.91 -1.42
CA SER A 256 7.11 19.82 -0.10
C SER A 256 8.64 20.02 -0.13
N ASN A 257 9.17 20.83 -1.07
CA ASN A 257 10.61 21.08 -1.20
C ASN A 257 11.04 22.29 -0.36
N THR A 258 12.10 22.14 0.44
CA THR A 258 12.69 23.24 1.24
C THR A 258 13.83 23.96 0.52
N THR A 259 14.30 23.41 -0.60
CA THR A 259 15.28 24.00 -1.51
C THR A 259 14.73 23.95 -2.93
N SER A 260 15.26 24.80 -3.82
CA SER A 260 14.84 24.79 -5.23
C SER A 260 15.18 23.43 -5.86
N PRO A 261 14.18 22.67 -6.37
CA PRO A 261 14.44 21.40 -7.04
C PRO A 261 15.37 21.56 -8.25
N SER A 262 15.25 22.68 -8.95
CA SER A 262 16.12 23.03 -10.07
C SER A 262 17.57 23.22 -9.62
N GLU A 263 17.81 23.93 -8.51
CA GLU A 263 19.16 24.12 -7.98
C GLU A 263 19.73 22.82 -7.42
N ALA A 264 18.92 21.99 -6.78
CA ALA A 264 19.35 20.68 -6.30
C ALA A 264 19.77 19.76 -7.46
N TYR A 265 19.03 19.78 -8.57
CA TYR A 265 19.37 19.04 -9.77
C TYR A 265 20.69 19.51 -10.38
N TRP A 266 20.85 20.81 -10.62
CA TRP A 266 22.09 21.36 -11.18
C TRP A 266 23.27 21.18 -10.23
N GLY A 267 23.07 21.34 -8.92
CA GLY A 267 24.11 21.09 -7.92
C GLY A 267 24.58 19.63 -7.87
N GLN A 268 23.68 18.66 -8.11
CA GLN A 268 24.07 17.24 -8.23
C GLN A 268 24.88 16.98 -9.50
N LEU A 269 24.47 17.56 -10.64
CA LEU A 269 25.21 17.48 -11.90
C LEU A 269 26.60 18.12 -11.77
N ASP A 270 26.68 19.30 -11.18
CA ASP A 270 27.94 20.00 -10.95
C ASP A 270 28.84 19.22 -9.97
N ALA A 271 28.27 18.63 -8.91
CA ALA A 271 29.03 17.79 -7.98
C ALA A 271 29.53 16.49 -8.64
N GLN A 272 28.76 15.87 -9.53
CA GLN A 272 29.22 14.72 -10.33
C GLN A 272 30.30 15.14 -11.33
N GLY A 273 30.12 16.26 -12.03
CA GLY A 273 31.11 16.84 -12.92
C GLY A 273 32.41 17.20 -12.20
N ALA A 274 32.32 17.79 -11.02
CA ALA A 274 33.45 18.12 -10.17
C ALA A 274 34.17 16.88 -9.63
N ARG A 275 33.44 15.83 -9.23
CA ARG A 275 34.07 14.54 -8.84
C ARG A 275 34.85 13.91 -9.99
N ASN A 276 34.31 13.98 -11.20
CA ASN A 276 35.00 13.51 -12.39
C ASN A 276 36.23 14.37 -12.69
N ALA A 277 36.15 15.69 -12.52
CA ALA A 277 37.27 16.61 -12.72
C ALA A 277 38.37 16.49 -11.64
N VAL A 278 38.03 16.22 -10.38
CA VAL A 278 39.00 16.03 -9.29
C VAL A 278 39.76 14.72 -9.43
N ASN A 279 39.13 13.68 -10.00
CA ASN A 279 39.83 12.46 -10.39
C ASN A 279 40.72 12.65 -11.62
N LEU A 280 40.71 13.82 -12.26
CA LEU A 280 41.43 14.14 -13.50
C LEU A 280 42.56 15.14 -13.22
N VAL A 281 43.79 14.66 -13.04
CA VAL A 281 44.99 15.52 -13.01
C VAL A 281 45.60 15.54 -14.41
N ASN A 282 45.68 16.71 -15.05
CA ASN A 282 46.22 16.88 -16.41
C ASN A 282 45.64 15.93 -17.48
N GLY A 283 44.33 15.67 -17.46
CA GLY A 283 43.69 14.83 -18.49
C GLY A 283 43.81 13.32 -18.23
N ILE A 284 44.28 12.90 -17.05
CA ILE A 284 44.47 11.51 -16.67
C ILE A 284 43.65 11.20 -15.41
N THR A 285 42.83 10.15 -15.46
CA THR A 285 42.09 9.64 -14.30
C THR A 285 43.01 8.94 -13.31
N VAL A 286 43.09 9.44 -12.08
CA VAL A 286 43.91 8.89 -10.99
C VAL A 286 42.98 8.42 -9.87
N ASN A 287 42.92 7.11 -9.62
CA ASN A 287 42.29 6.61 -8.40
C ASN A 287 43.19 6.91 -7.20
N GLY A 288 42.62 7.21 -6.03
CA GLY A 288 43.30 7.65 -4.80
C GLY A 288 44.36 6.72 -4.18
N LEU A 289 44.87 5.76 -4.95
CA LEU A 289 46.00 4.88 -4.65
C LEU A 289 47.21 5.12 -5.58
N GLY A 290 47.17 6.11 -6.48
CA GLY A 290 48.34 6.53 -7.27
C GLY A 290 48.66 5.68 -8.51
N GLU A 291 47.76 4.79 -8.93
CA GLU A 291 47.88 4.08 -10.20
C GLU A 291 47.23 4.88 -11.34
N VAL A 292 47.91 4.91 -12.49
CA VAL A 292 47.52 5.63 -13.70
C VAL A 292 46.93 4.64 -14.70
N ASP A 293 45.63 4.71 -14.96
CA ASP A 293 44.95 3.89 -15.98
C ASP A 293 44.75 4.71 -17.26
N MET A 294 45.13 4.14 -18.41
CA MET A 294 45.15 4.76 -19.74
C MET A 294 44.16 4.05 -20.68
N SER A 295 42.97 3.72 -20.16
CA SER A 295 41.87 3.13 -20.93
C SER A 295 40.65 4.07 -20.98
N ILE A 296 40.56 4.88 -22.03
CA ILE A 296 39.30 5.54 -22.40
C ILE A 296 39.02 5.33 -23.88
N ILE A 297 38.10 4.40 -24.18
CA ILE A 297 37.11 4.58 -25.26
C ILE A 297 35.74 4.08 -24.76
N ASN A 298 34.89 5.07 -24.44
CA ASN A 298 33.43 5.09 -24.59
C ASN A 298 32.54 4.21 -23.69
N SER A 299 32.15 4.76 -22.54
CA SER A 299 31.00 4.30 -21.76
C SER A 299 30.10 5.48 -21.36
N ASN A 300 29.47 6.11 -22.34
CA ASN A 300 28.29 6.95 -22.14
C ASN A 300 27.04 6.19 -22.62
N MET A 301 26.50 5.33 -21.76
CA MET A 301 25.11 4.89 -21.85
C MET A 301 24.54 4.79 -20.44
N MET A 302 23.71 5.78 -20.05
CA MET A 302 22.78 5.62 -18.94
C MET A 302 21.47 5.03 -19.47
N PRO A 303 20.78 4.16 -18.69
CA PRO A 303 19.43 3.73 -19.03
C PRO A 303 18.46 4.89 -18.80
N MET A 304 17.69 5.26 -19.83
CA MET A 304 16.53 6.15 -19.68
C MET A 304 15.46 5.44 -18.84
N GLY A 305 15.39 5.77 -17.54
CA GLY A 305 14.27 5.45 -16.67
C GLY A 305 13.25 6.60 -16.65
N ASN A 306 12.00 6.28 -17.03
CA ASN A 306 10.75 7.03 -16.84
C ASN A 306 10.80 8.57 -16.91
N GLN A 307 10.51 9.09 -18.10
CA GLN A 307 9.96 10.45 -18.23
C GLN A 307 8.60 10.56 -17.54
N PRO A 308 8.30 11.65 -16.82
CA PRO A 308 6.92 12.03 -16.55
C PRO A 308 6.28 12.56 -17.83
N ASN A 309 5.13 11.99 -18.22
CA ASN A 309 4.29 12.52 -19.30
C ASN A 309 3.81 13.93 -18.92
N ILE A 310 4.49 14.95 -19.46
CA ILE A 310 4.02 16.34 -19.44
C ILE A 310 3.00 16.49 -20.58
N HIS A 311 1.73 16.68 -20.23
CA HIS A 311 0.71 17.15 -21.15
C HIS A 311 1.05 18.59 -21.62
N PRO A 312 1.07 18.89 -22.92
CA PRO A 312 1.09 20.27 -23.40
C PRO A 312 -0.31 20.88 -23.24
N GLY A 313 -0.52 21.62 -22.16
CA GLY A 313 -1.65 22.53 -22.03
C GLY A 313 -1.48 23.72 -22.98
N LEU A 314 -2.16 23.69 -24.12
CA LEU A 314 -2.31 24.87 -24.99
C LEU A 314 -3.41 25.78 -24.41
N ILE A 315 -2.98 26.95 -23.95
CA ILE A 315 -3.84 28.10 -23.70
C ILE A 315 -4.28 28.62 -25.07
N SER A 316 -5.55 28.42 -25.46
CA SER A 316 -6.12 29.08 -26.63
C SER A 316 -6.90 30.30 -26.19
N SER A 317 -6.38 31.47 -26.54
CA SER A 317 -7.01 32.78 -26.37
C SER A 317 -8.21 32.92 -27.28
N THR A 318 -9.35 33.30 -26.69
CA THR A 318 -10.55 33.69 -27.42
C THR A 318 -10.42 35.10 -27.99
N GLY A 319 -10.67 35.24 -29.29
CA GLY A 319 -11.43 36.35 -29.85
C GLY A 319 -10.70 37.38 -30.71
N ARG A 320 -10.83 37.27 -32.04
CA ARG A 320 -11.39 38.34 -32.90
C ARG A 320 -11.67 37.84 -34.32
N GLN A 321 -12.83 38.27 -34.82
CA GLN A 321 -13.44 37.99 -36.13
C GLN A 321 -12.69 38.69 -37.28
N GLN A 322 -12.68 38.09 -38.48
CA GLN A 322 -13.26 38.71 -39.70
C GLN A 322 -13.33 37.76 -40.91
N SER A 323 -14.55 37.68 -41.44
CA SER A 323 -15.12 37.31 -42.76
C SER A 323 -14.26 37.21 -44.04
N GLN A 324 -14.54 36.19 -44.87
CA GLN A 324 -15.13 36.23 -46.26
C GLN A 324 -15.09 34.79 -46.89
N GLN A 325 -16.23 34.17 -47.25
CA GLN A 325 -16.79 33.92 -48.62
C GLN A 325 -15.72 33.48 -49.67
N GLN A 326 -15.82 32.44 -50.52
CA GLN A 326 -16.96 31.83 -51.24
C GLN A 326 -16.49 30.56 -52.02
N GLN A 327 -17.32 29.51 -52.03
CA GLN A 327 -17.80 28.72 -53.20
C GLN A 327 -16.91 27.81 -54.13
N VAL A 328 -17.45 26.58 -54.33
CA VAL A 328 -17.57 25.74 -55.57
C VAL A 328 -16.48 24.68 -55.90
N THR A 329 -16.91 23.41 -55.85
CA THR A 329 -16.39 22.18 -56.51
C THR A 329 -16.94 22.06 -57.95
N PRO A 330 -16.37 21.29 -58.93
CA PRO A 330 -16.39 19.80 -58.84
C PRO A 330 -15.37 18.94 -59.67
N SER A 331 -15.20 17.70 -59.21
CA SER A 331 -15.16 16.39 -59.94
C SER A 331 -13.93 15.85 -60.74
N GLN A 332 -13.84 14.50 -60.68
CA GLN A 332 -13.17 13.49 -61.56
C GLN A 332 -11.69 13.13 -61.26
N GLN A 333 -11.15 11.92 -61.51
CA GLN A 333 -11.56 10.49 -61.45
C GLN A 333 -10.26 9.65 -61.68
N LEU A 334 -10.07 8.55 -60.93
CA LEU A 334 -9.42 7.25 -61.27
C LEU A 334 -7.93 7.08 -61.74
N THR A 335 -7.36 5.95 -61.27
CA THR A 335 -6.26 5.05 -61.74
C THR A 335 -5.02 5.00 -60.80
N MET A 336 -4.66 3.93 -60.06
CA MET A 336 -4.30 2.50 -60.27
C MET A 336 -2.88 2.19 -60.81
N ASN A 337 -2.02 1.73 -59.86
CA ASN A 337 -1.00 0.63 -59.93
C ASN A 337 0.37 0.82 -60.64
N PRO A 338 1.38 -0.08 -60.46
CA PRO A 338 2.03 -0.63 -59.23
C PRO A 338 3.59 -0.77 -59.38
N THR A 339 4.22 -1.70 -58.59
CA THR A 339 5.58 -2.33 -58.69
C THR A 339 6.78 -1.65 -57.97
N ILE A 340 7.77 -2.31 -57.35
CA ILE A 340 8.19 -3.72 -57.11
C ILE A 340 9.20 -3.77 -55.92
N ALA A 341 9.25 -4.92 -55.25
CA ALA A 341 10.29 -5.63 -54.43
C ALA A 341 11.70 -5.01 -54.22
N CYS A 342 12.59 -5.41 -53.30
CA CYS A 342 12.83 -6.60 -52.46
C CYS A 342 14.08 -6.29 -51.59
N ALA A 343 14.21 -6.86 -50.38
CA ALA A 343 15.43 -7.54 -49.90
C ALA A 343 15.28 -7.95 -48.42
N ALA A 344 15.42 -9.25 -48.19
CA ALA A 344 15.60 -9.85 -46.88
C ALA A 344 17.09 -9.97 -46.57
N THR A 345 17.47 -9.78 -45.31
CA THR A 345 18.69 -10.35 -44.74
C THR A 345 18.43 -10.71 -43.27
N SER A 346 18.60 -12.00 -43.01
CA SER A 346 18.62 -12.67 -41.71
C SER A 346 19.93 -12.41 -40.97
N THR A 347 19.89 -12.29 -39.63
CA THR A 347 20.63 -13.17 -38.68
C THR A 347 20.36 -12.77 -37.22
N GLN A 348 19.82 -13.74 -36.47
CA GLN A 348 20.13 -14.15 -35.08
C GLN A 348 20.62 -13.08 -34.07
N ASN A 349 19.89 -12.85 -32.97
CA ASN A 349 20.16 -13.52 -31.67
C ASN A 349 19.32 -13.01 -30.48
N VAL A 350 18.96 -14.00 -29.64
CA VAL A 350 18.77 -14.00 -28.17
C VAL A 350 17.54 -13.33 -27.56
N ALA A 351 16.77 -14.20 -26.88
CA ALA A 351 15.56 -13.95 -26.12
C ALA A 351 15.82 -13.21 -24.79
N GLN A 352 14.93 -12.26 -24.48
CA GLN A 352 14.57 -11.89 -23.11
C GLN A 352 13.07 -11.60 -23.08
N GLN A 353 12.30 -12.60 -22.63
CA GLN A 353 10.86 -12.48 -22.38
C GLN A 353 10.63 -11.56 -21.18
N GLN A 354 9.96 -10.44 -21.42
CA GLN A 354 9.26 -9.67 -20.39
C GLN A 354 7.96 -10.40 -20.06
N LEU A 355 7.84 -10.88 -18.82
CA LEU A 355 6.60 -11.45 -18.28
C LEU A 355 5.69 -10.32 -17.81
N ILE A 356 4.70 -10.00 -18.65
CA ILE A 356 3.51 -9.23 -18.30
C ILE A 356 2.38 -10.22 -18.01
N GLY A 357 1.67 -10.01 -16.91
CA GLY A 357 0.29 -10.46 -16.73
C GLY A 357 0.11 -11.90 -16.27
N GLY A 358 -0.05 -12.10 -14.96
CA GLY A 358 -0.64 -13.30 -14.40
C GLY A 358 -2.14 -13.35 -14.70
N ALA A 359 -2.50 -13.93 -15.84
CA ALA A 359 -3.85 -14.38 -16.13
C ALA A 359 -3.85 -15.92 -16.12
N ILE A 360 -4.63 -16.48 -15.20
CA ILE A 360 -4.87 -17.91 -15.11
C ILE A 360 -5.77 -18.28 -16.29
N SER A 361 -5.24 -19.06 -17.25
CA SER A 361 -6.06 -19.73 -18.26
C SER A 361 -6.22 -21.21 -17.90
N PRO A 362 -7.44 -21.78 -18.03
CA PRO A 362 -7.72 -23.16 -17.68
C PRO A 362 -7.29 -24.12 -18.80
N SER A 363 -6.40 -25.05 -18.47
CA SER A 363 -5.97 -26.11 -19.39
C SER A 363 -7.04 -27.20 -19.50
N LEU A 364 -7.75 -27.17 -20.63
CA LEU A 364 -8.34 -28.25 -21.43
C LEU A 364 -8.42 -29.68 -20.83
N PHE A 365 -9.67 -30.14 -20.73
CA PHE A 365 -10.09 -31.54 -20.67
C PHE A 365 -9.75 -32.30 -21.95
N THR A 366 -9.08 -33.44 -21.83
CA THR A 366 -9.21 -34.56 -22.77
C THR A 366 -9.32 -35.87 -21.97
N THR A 367 -10.45 -36.55 -22.09
CA THR A 367 -10.67 -37.91 -21.58
C THR A 367 -10.42 -38.91 -22.72
N PRO A 368 -9.98 -40.14 -22.40
CA PRO A 368 -10.82 -41.25 -22.82
C PRO A 368 -11.13 -42.22 -21.67
N THR A 369 -12.36 -42.73 -21.75
CA THR A 369 -13.03 -43.79 -21.02
C THR A 369 -12.17 -44.98 -20.55
N GLN A 370 -12.32 -45.43 -19.29
CA GLN A 370 -13.06 -46.66 -18.93
C GLN A 370 -13.01 -47.04 -17.42
N GLN A 371 -14.19 -47.48 -16.95
CA GLN A 371 -14.52 -48.48 -15.93
C GLN A 371 -14.42 -48.19 -14.41
N ILE A 372 -15.60 -48.38 -13.79
CA ILE A 372 -16.01 -48.31 -12.38
C ILE A 372 -15.73 -49.65 -11.69
N ILE A 373 -15.13 -49.67 -10.50
CA ILE A 373 -15.43 -50.62 -9.40
C ILE A 373 -15.24 -49.93 -8.03
N ASN A 374 -16.27 -50.02 -7.17
CA ASN A 374 -16.31 -49.59 -5.77
C ASN A 374 -15.54 -50.53 -4.83
N SER A 375 -14.92 -49.99 -3.75
CA SER A 375 -15.11 -50.49 -2.36
C SER A 375 -14.28 -49.72 -1.29
N HIS A 376 -15.00 -49.18 -0.30
CA HIS A 376 -14.74 -49.08 1.16
C HIS A 376 -13.36 -48.80 1.79
N HIS A 377 -13.43 -47.86 2.76
CA HIS A 377 -12.77 -47.76 4.07
C HIS A 377 -11.40 -47.06 4.25
N ALA A 378 -11.42 -46.17 5.26
CA ALA A 378 -10.38 -45.77 6.22
C ALA A 378 -9.75 -44.36 6.10
N GLN A 379 -9.79 -43.70 7.27
CA GLN A 379 -9.37 -42.36 7.69
C GLN A 379 -7.85 -42.34 8.07
N PRO A 380 -7.24 -41.20 8.47
CA PRO A 380 -6.33 -40.38 7.65
C PRO A 380 -4.86 -40.42 8.13
N ILE A 381 -3.94 -39.76 7.40
CA ILE A 381 -2.58 -39.47 7.88
C ILE A 381 -2.24 -37.99 7.62
N HIS A 382 -1.72 -37.36 8.69
CA HIS A 382 -1.18 -36.01 8.79
C HIS A 382 -0.07 -35.69 7.78
N GLY A 383 -0.02 -34.43 7.36
CA GLY A 383 1.16 -33.80 6.78
C GLY A 383 1.08 -32.29 6.99
N GLY A 384 1.77 -31.79 8.01
CA GLY A 384 1.98 -30.37 8.25
C GLY A 384 3.24 -29.86 7.57
N GLN A 385 3.27 -28.54 7.44
CA GLN A 385 4.39 -27.60 7.25
C GLN A 385 3.89 -26.52 6.30
N PHE A 386 3.89 -25.25 6.71
CA PHE A 386 4.46 -24.15 5.93
C PHE A 386 4.71 -22.96 6.86
N TYR A 387 5.72 -22.19 6.47
CA TYR A 387 6.55 -21.22 7.18
C TYR A 387 5.81 -20.02 7.76
#